data_AF-A0A7Z9TXM1-F1
#
_entry.id   AF-A0A7Z9TXM1-F1
#
_cell.length_a   1.000
_cell.length_b   1.000
_cell.length_c   1.000
_cell.angle_alpha   90.00
_cell.angle_beta   90.00
_cell.angle_gamma   90.00
#
_symmetry.space_group_name_H-M   'P 1'
#
loop_
_entity.id
_entity.type
_entity.pdbx_description
1 polymer ?
#
loop_
_entity_poly.entity_id
_entity_poly.type
_entity_poly.pdbx_seq_one_letter_code
_entity_poly.pdbx_strand_id
1 'polypeptide(L)'
;MKRDRIIQFFAGGAAAISMTFGGLMLPKIIDEAERSTLRYSNVAVNGAPDWMNTIGMSIGALRGLMVDYLWIKINRMKDAGLFYEVMADADLITKLQPRFSQVWVFHAHNMAYNISVATNTLEERWEWVNAGLRLLRERGLVANPNDMVLHKELSFFFGHKIDGNSDDAHMYYKRMLADEWNTLLGTPPDSW
;
A
#
# COMPACT_ATOMS: atom_id res chain seq x y z
N MET A 1 42.97 -9.17 -31.30
CA MET A 1 41.92 -9.17 -32.35
C MET A 1 41.23 -10.52 -32.57
N LYS A 2 41.90 -11.61 -33.03
CA LYS A 2 41.21 -12.92 -33.23
C LYS A 2 40.74 -13.57 -31.91
N ARG A 3 41.57 -13.53 -30.86
CA ARG A 3 41.23 -14.07 -29.53
C ARG A 3 40.03 -13.34 -28.91
N ASP A 4 39.98 -12.02 -29.03
CA ASP A 4 38.90 -11.20 -28.46
C ASP A 4 37.56 -11.46 -29.14
N ARG A 5 37.56 -11.68 -30.47
CA ARG A 5 36.35 -12.09 -31.20
C ARG A 5 35.86 -13.47 -30.75
N ILE A 6 36.75 -14.43 -30.54
CA ILE A 6 36.37 -15.77 -30.03
C ILE A 6 35.72 -15.65 -28.65
N ILE A 7 36.30 -14.86 -27.75
CA ILE A 7 35.74 -14.61 -26.41
C ILE A 7 34.35 -13.96 -26.52
N GLN A 8 34.18 -12.96 -27.39
CA GLN A 8 32.88 -12.31 -27.62
C GLN A 8 31.83 -13.29 -28.15
N PHE A 9 32.18 -14.18 -29.07
CA PHE A 9 31.26 -15.21 -29.56
C PHE A 9 30.84 -16.19 -28.47
N PHE A 10 31.77 -16.67 -27.65
CA PHE A 10 31.44 -17.53 -26.51
C PHE A 10 30.58 -16.82 -25.48
N ALA A 11 30.92 -15.59 -25.12
CA ALA A 11 30.13 -14.78 -24.19
C ALA A 11 28.72 -14.52 -24.72
N GLY A 12 28.58 -14.19 -26.01
CA GLY A 12 27.29 -14.02 -26.66
C GLY A 12 26.47 -15.31 -26.68
N GLY A 13 27.10 -16.45 -26.99
CA GLY A 13 26.46 -17.76 -26.94
C GLY A 13 25.98 -18.13 -25.53
N ALA A 14 26.84 -17.93 -24.52
CA ALA A 14 26.48 -18.17 -23.13
C ALA A 14 25.33 -17.26 -22.66
N ALA A 15 25.32 -15.99 -23.05
CA ALA A 15 24.24 -15.06 -22.76
C ALA A 15 22.92 -15.51 -23.42
N ALA A 16 22.95 -15.88 -24.70
CA ALA A 16 21.78 -16.36 -25.41
C ALA A 16 21.19 -17.63 -24.77
N ILE A 17 22.04 -18.61 -24.45
CA ILE A 17 21.63 -19.85 -23.78
C ILE A 17 21.01 -19.54 -22.41
N SER A 18 21.63 -18.65 -21.62
CA SER A 18 21.14 -18.27 -20.30
C SER A 18 19.78 -17.57 -20.38
N MET A 19 19.60 -16.66 -21.35
CA MET A 19 18.32 -15.98 -21.59
C MET A 19 17.23 -16.95 -22.05
N THR A 20 17.54 -17.87 -22.96
CA THR A 20 16.59 -18.89 -23.42
C THR A 20 16.19 -19.83 -22.29
N PHE A 21 17.15 -20.34 -21.51
CA PHE A 21 16.87 -21.21 -20.38
C PHE A 21 16.06 -20.49 -19.30
N GLY A 22 16.43 -19.25 -18.97
CA GLY A 22 15.67 -18.40 -18.05
C GLY A 22 14.23 -18.18 -18.53
N GLY A 23 14.04 -17.88 -19.82
CA GLY A 23 12.72 -17.70 -20.43
C GLY A 23 11.85 -18.95 -20.38
N LEU A 24 12.45 -20.14 -20.57
CA LEU A 24 11.74 -21.42 -20.47
C LEU A 24 11.36 -21.79 -19.03
N MET A 25 12.18 -21.42 -18.05
CA MET A 25 11.93 -21.70 -16.63
C MET A 25 10.97 -20.70 -15.99
N LEU A 26 10.91 -19.47 -16.50
CA LEU A 26 10.13 -18.38 -15.92
C LEU A 26 8.65 -18.73 -15.67
N PRO A 27 7.90 -19.37 -16.60
CA PRO A 27 6.51 -19.72 -16.34
C PRO A 27 6.32 -20.67 -15.16
N LYS A 28 7.21 -21.66 -15.00
CA LYS A 28 7.15 -22.61 -13.87
C LYS A 28 7.48 -21.94 -12.54
N ILE A 29 8.49 -21.06 -12.53
CA ILE A 29 8.84 -20.28 -11.33
C ILE A 29 7.69 -19.36 -10.95
N ILE A 30 7.02 -18.74 -11.93
CA ILE A 30 5.87 -17.88 -11.69
C ILE A 30 4.68 -18.68 -11.14
N ASP A 31 4.34 -19.83 -11.73
CA ASP A 31 3.24 -20.69 -11.27
C ASP A 31 3.48 -21.17 -9.84
N GLU A 32 4.70 -21.62 -9.53
CA GLU A 32 5.06 -22.06 -8.19
C GLU A 32 5.01 -20.91 -7.18
N ALA A 33 5.50 -19.73 -7.55
CA ALA A 33 5.43 -18.54 -6.71
C ALA A 33 3.98 -18.08 -6.46
N GLU A 34 3.08 -18.27 -7.44
CA GLU A 34 1.65 -17.96 -7.28
C GLU A 34 0.96 -18.96 -6.36
N ARG A 35 1.17 -20.28 -6.56
CA ARG A 35 0.66 -21.34 -5.68
C ARG A 35 1.15 -21.21 -4.25
N SER A 36 2.42 -20.86 -4.08
CA SER A 36 3.04 -20.63 -2.78
C SER A 36 2.67 -19.28 -2.18
N THR A 37 1.79 -18.49 -2.81
CA THR A 37 1.39 -17.15 -2.37
C THR A 37 2.56 -16.17 -2.19
N LEU A 38 3.67 -16.40 -2.88
CA LEU A 38 4.83 -15.52 -2.91
C LEU A 38 4.64 -14.35 -3.89
N ARG A 39 3.61 -14.40 -4.73
CA ARG A 39 3.19 -13.33 -5.64
C ARG A 39 1.71 -13.03 -5.51
N TYR A 40 1.39 -11.76 -5.23
CA TYR A 40 0.01 -11.22 -5.17
C TYR A 40 -0.28 -10.22 -6.29
N SER A 41 0.65 -10.06 -7.22
CA SER A 41 0.73 -8.87 -8.08
C SER A 41 0.42 -9.17 -9.55
N ASN A 42 -0.26 -10.26 -9.89
CA ASN A 42 -0.55 -10.61 -11.29
C ASN A 42 -1.87 -10.00 -11.81
N VAL A 43 -2.50 -9.11 -11.05
CA VAL A 43 -3.80 -8.52 -11.37
C VAL A 43 -3.63 -7.11 -11.93
N ALA A 44 -4.47 -6.74 -12.90
CA ALA A 44 -4.55 -5.38 -13.40
C ALA A 44 -4.86 -4.40 -12.26
N VAL A 45 -4.10 -3.32 -12.19
CA VAL A 45 -4.32 -2.26 -11.23
C VAL A 45 -5.42 -1.35 -11.76
N ASN A 46 -6.62 -1.45 -11.19
CA ASN A 46 -7.73 -0.56 -11.53
C ASN A 46 -7.38 0.89 -11.17
N GLY A 47 -7.43 1.77 -12.18
CA GLY A 47 -7.08 3.20 -12.07
C GLY A 47 -5.62 3.54 -12.37
N ALA A 48 -4.76 2.56 -12.67
CA ALA A 48 -3.43 2.81 -13.20
C ALA A 48 -3.47 3.12 -14.70
N PRO A 49 -2.64 4.06 -15.21
CA PRO A 49 -2.36 4.18 -16.63
C PRO A 49 -2.04 2.83 -17.30
N ASP A 50 -2.57 2.61 -18.51
CA ASP A 50 -2.47 1.33 -19.23
C ASP A 50 -1.03 0.84 -19.38
N TRP A 51 -0.09 1.74 -19.67
CA TRP A 51 1.32 1.42 -19.79
C TRP A 51 1.91 0.81 -18.50
N MET A 52 1.42 1.22 -17.34
CA MET A 52 1.87 0.71 -16.05
C MET A 52 1.28 -0.67 -15.74
N ASN A 53 0.05 -0.93 -16.17
CA ASN A 53 -0.52 -2.28 -16.14
C ASN A 53 0.27 -3.21 -17.07
N THR A 54 0.59 -2.77 -18.28
CA THR A 54 1.39 -3.54 -19.22
C THR A 54 2.80 -3.81 -18.69
N ILE A 55 3.53 -2.80 -18.19
CA ILE A 55 4.88 -2.96 -17.65
C ILE A 55 4.89 -3.77 -16.35
N GLY A 56 3.95 -3.48 -15.44
CA GLY A 56 3.83 -4.16 -14.15
C GLY A 56 3.47 -5.65 -14.28
N MET A 57 2.69 -6.03 -15.29
CA MET A 57 2.41 -7.44 -15.60
C MET A 57 3.56 -8.13 -16.31
N SER A 58 4.29 -7.42 -17.19
CA SER A 58 5.23 -8.05 -18.12
C SER A 58 6.58 -8.39 -17.50
N ILE A 59 7.08 -7.61 -16.53
CA ILE A 59 8.40 -7.83 -15.92
C ILE A 59 8.34 -7.49 -14.43
N GLY A 60 8.25 -8.52 -13.58
CA GLY A 60 8.12 -8.34 -12.13
C GLY A 60 9.22 -7.49 -11.47
N ALA A 61 10.42 -7.42 -12.06
CA ALA A 61 11.51 -6.55 -11.59
C ALA A 61 11.26 -5.06 -11.87
N LEU A 62 10.59 -4.71 -12.97
CA LEU A 62 10.29 -3.30 -13.30
C LEU A 62 9.24 -2.70 -12.36
N ARG A 63 8.31 -3.53 -11.87
CA ARG A 63 7.34 -3.10 -10.84
C ARG A 63 8.04 -2.59 -9.58
N GLY A 64 9.10 -3.27 -9.13
CA GLY A 64 9.88 -2.85 -7.97
C GLY A 64 10.47 -1.45 -8.16
N LEU A 65 11.14 -1.22 -9.29
CA LEU A 65 11.73 0.08 -9.63
C LEU A 65 10.67 1.20 -9.74
N MET A 66 9.48 0.89 -10.28
CA MET A 66 8.37 1.84 -10.32
C MET A 66 7.88 2.22 -8.93
N VAL A 67 7.74 1.23 -8.03
CA VAL A 67 7.36 1.48 -6.64
C VAL A 67 8.43 2.28 -5.91
N ASP A 68 9.71 1.98 -6.11
CA ASP A 68 10.81 2.75 -5.52
C ASP A 68 10.76 4.22 -5.96
N TYR A 69 10.53 4.47 -7.26
CA TYR A 69 10.36 5.82 -7.78
C TYR A 69 9.17 6.54 -7.14
N LEU A 70 8.00 5.89 -7.11
CA LEU A 70 6.80 6.47 -6.49
C LEU A 70 7.02 6.73 -5.00
N TRP A 71 7.70 5.82 -4.29
CA TRP A 71 8.01 5.96 -2.87
C TRP A 71 8.93 7.16 -2.60
N ILE A 72 9.96 7.36 -3.44
CA ILE A 72 10.82 8.54 -3.37
C ILE A 72 10.00 9.81 -3.64
N LYS A 73 9.13 9.79 -4.67
CA LYS A 73 8.28 10.93 -5.03
C LYS A 73 7.35 11.32 -3.87
N ILE A 74 6.63 10.37 -3.27
CA ILE A 74 5.71 10.69 -2.17
C ILE A 74 6.45 11.17 -0.92
N ASN A 75 7.65 10.67 -0.63
CA ASN A 75 8.42 11.17 0.51
C ASN A 75 8.86 12.62 0.31
N ARG A 76 9.29 12.99 -0.91
CA ARG A 76 9.58 14.39 -1.25
C ARG A 76 8.36 15.30 -1.13
N MET A 77 7.20 14.84 -1.60
CA MET A 77 5.95 15.60 -1.48
C MET A 77 5.48 15.74 -0.03
N LYS A 78 5.61 14.67 0.79
CA LYS A 78 5.37 14.72 2.23
C LYS A 78 6.28 15.75 2.91
N ASP A 79 7.58 15.74 2.61
CA ASP A 79 8.54 16.70 3.18
C ASP A 79 8.23 18.15 2.76
N ALA A 80 7.59 18.34 1.59
CA ALA A 80 7.08 19.62 1.11
C ALA A 80 5.68 20.01 1.65
N GLY A 81 5.05 19.16 2.47
CA GLY A 81 3.70 19.40 3.02
C GLY A 81 2.55 19.17 2.03
N LEU A 82 2.79 18.53 0.89
CA LEU A 82 1.81 18.31 -0.19
C LEU A 82 0.96 17.06 0.09
N PHE A 83 0.31 17.00 1.25
CA PHE A 83 -0.37 15.80 1.75
C PHE A 83 -1.53 15.32 0.87
N TYR A 84 -2.30 16.23 0.27
CA TYR A 84 -3.38 15.85 -0.65
C TYR A 84 -2.85 15.27 -1.97
N GLU A 85 -1.76 15.82 -2.51
CA GLU A 85 -1.19 15.39 -3.80
C GLU A 85 -0.61 13.98 -3.75
N VAL A 86 -0.13 13.57 -2.58
CA VAL A 86 0.44 12.26 -2.30
C VAL A 86 -0.58 11.11 -2.45
N MET A 87 -1.88 11.40 -2.34
CA MET A 87 -2.93 10.38 -2.20
C MET A 87 -3.00 9.39 -3.37
N ALA A 88 -2.96 9.89 -4.60
CA ALA A 88 -3.06 9.05 -5.80
C ALA A 88 -1.85 8.13 -5.96
N ASP A 89 -0.65 8.65 -5.68
CA ASP A 89 0.59 7.86 -5.77
C ASP A 89 0.65 6.81 -4.65
N ALA A 90 0.24 7.16 -3.43
CA ALA A 90 0.20 6.22 -2.31
C ALA A 90 -0.79 5.07 -2.58
N ASP A 91 -2.02 5.38 -3.02
CA ASP A 91 -3.01 4.38 -3.44
C ASP A 91 -2.47 3.49 -4.57
N LEU A 92 -1.80 4.07 -5.55
CA LEU A 92 -1.17 3.31 -6.63
C LEU A 92 -0.10 2.34 -6.11
N ILE A 93 0.78 2.78 -5.21
CA ILE A 93 1.78 1.89 -4.59
C ILE A 93 1.09 0.77 -3.82
N THR A 94 -0.01 1.02 -3.09
CA THR A 94 -0.74 -0.05 -2.39
C THR A 94 -1.27 -1.12 -3.34
N LYS A 95 -1.64 -0.74 -4.57
CA LYS A 95 -2.11 -1.67 -5.60
C LYS A 95 -0.95 -2.38 -6.31
N LEU A 96 0.17 -1.70 -6.52
CA LEU A 96 1.37 -2.27 -7.15
C LEU A 96 2.07 -3.27 -6.23
N GLN A 97 2.19 -2.94 -4.93
CA GLN A 97 2.82 -3.77 -3.91
C GLN A 97 1.94 -3.85 -2.66
N PRO A 98 0.87 -4.67 -2.70
CA PRO A 98 -0.05 -4.81 -1.58
C PRO A 98 0.62 -5.36 -0.32
N ARG A 99 1.73 -6.09 -0.44
CA ARG A 99 2.51 -6.63 0.69
C ARG A 99 3.47 -5.62 1.35
N PHE A 100 3.55 -4.40 0.83
CA PHE A 100 4.40 -3.36 1.41
C PHE A 100 3.64 -2.60 2.50
N SER A 101 3.59 -3.15 3.70
CA SER A 101 2.79 -2.63 4.83
C SER A 101 3.05 -1.15 5.14
N GLN A 102 4.28 -0.66 4.96
CA GLN A 102 4.61 0.74 5.23
C GLN A 102 3.83 1.73 4.35
N VAL A 103 3.50 1.40 3.09
CA VAL A 103 2.71 2.32 2.26
C VAL A 103 1.29 2.46 2.79
N TRP A 104 0.68 1.38 3.29
CA TRP A 104 -0.66 1.41 3.85
C TRP A 104 -0.71 2.30 5.10
N VAL A 105 0.27 2.13 5.99
CA VAL A 105 0.43 2.94 7.20
C VAL A 105 0.64 4.40 6.83
N PHE A 106 1.57 4.68 5.92
CA PHE A 106 1.83 6.03 5.44
C PHE A 106 0.56 6.68 4.87
N HIS A 107 -0.18 5.96 4.03
CA HIS A 107 -1.37 6.48 3.38
C HIS A 107 -2.50 6.74 4.38
N ALA A 108 -2.74 5.81 5.30
CA ALA A 108 -3.72 5.97 6.37
C ALA A 108 -3.34 7.08 7.35
N HIS A 109 -2.06 7.20 7.72
CA HIS A 109 -1.56 8.24 8.60
C HIS A 109 -1.69 9.61 7.93
N ASN A 110 -1.42 9.69 6.63
CA ASN A 110 -1.60 10.93 5.88
C ASN A 110 -3.06 11.40 5.92
N MET A 111 -4.04 10.51 5.75
CA MET A 111 -5.45 10.85 5.92
C MET A 111 -5.79 11.25 7.37
N ALA A 112 -5.49 10.36 8.31
CA ALA A 112 -5.97 10.47 9.68
C ALA A 112 -5.24 11.54 10.51
N TYR A 113 -4.00 11.89 10.19
CA TYR A 113 -3.19 12.83 10.98
C TYR A 113 -2.80 14.10 10.23
N ASN A 114 -2.47 14.03 8.93
CA ASN A 114 -1.99 15.21 8.21
C ASN A 114 -3.13 15.98 7.54
N ILE A 115 -3.98 15.27 6.78
CA ILE A 115 -5.09 15.86 6.05
C ILE A 115 -6.20 16.28 7.03
N SER A 116 -6.60 15.38 7.95
CA SER A 116 -7.68 15.68 8.89
C SER A 116 -7.44 16.99 9.66
N VAL A 117 -6.25 17.23 10.20
CA VAL A 117 -6.00 18.44 11.01
C VAL A 117 -6.02 19.73 10.18
N ALA A 118 -5.82 19.62 8.86
CA ALA A 118 -5.85 20.73 7.93
C ALA A 118 -7.28 21.10 7.44
N THR A 119 -8.30 20.32 7.82
CA THR A 119 -9.69 20.62 7.45
C THR A 119 -10.37 21.58 8.44
N ASN A 120 -11.51 22.14 8.05
CA ASN A 120 -12.16 23.24 8.77
C ASN A 120 -13.37 22.82 9.62
N THR A 121 -13.89 21.60 9.46
CA THR A 121 -15.07 21.11 10.19
C THR A 121 -14.79 19.79 10.90
N LEU A 122 -15.51 19.53 11.99
CA LEU A 122 -15.39 18.28 12.74
C LEU A 122 -15.86 17.08 11.91
N GLU A 123 -16.89 17.30 11.08
CA GLU A 123 -17.44 16.34 10.14
C GLU A 123 -16.36 15.91 9.14
N GLU A 124 -15.75 16.85 8.43
CA GLU A 124 -14.72 16.56 7.43
C GLU A 124 -13.48 15.93 8.07
N ARG A 125 -13.11 16.39 9.27
CA ARG A 125 -12.06 15.76 10.09
C ARG A 125 -12.34 14.29 10.32
N TRP A 126 -13.55 13.95 10.78
CA TRP A 126 -13.93 12.57 11.04
C TRP A 126 -13.95 11.74 9.76
N GLU A 127 -14.41 12.28 8.63
CA GLU A 127 -14.38 11.57 7.35
C GLU A 127 -12.96 11.11 6.98
N TRP A 128 -11.95 11.97 7.16
CA TRP A 128 -10.55 11.62 6.91
C TRP A 128 -9.96 10.63 7.93
N VAL A 129 -10.28 10.81 9.22
CA VAL A 129 -9.88 9.85 10.27
C VAL A 129 -10.46 8.46 9.97
N ASN A 130 -11.76 8.40 9.69
CA ASN A 130 -12.46 7.16 9.38
C ASN A 130 -11.97 6.57 8.05
N ALA A 131 -11.66 7.39 7.03
CA ALA A 131 -11.05 6.91 5.79
C ALA A 131 -9.71 6.21 6.03
N GLY A 132 -8.84 6.77 6.89
CA GLY A 132 -7.58 6.13 7.28
C GLY A 132 -7.79 4.79 8.01
N LEU A 133 -8.74 4.75 8.96
CA LEU A 133 -9.09 3.52 9.69
C LEU A 133 -9.63 2.43 8.74
N ARG A 134 -10.58 2.77 7.88
CA ARG A 134 -11.13 1.85 6.87
C ARG A 134 -10.07 1.38 5.91
N LEU A 135 -9.15 2.24 5.47
CA LEU A 135 -8.06 1.84 4.60
C LEU A 135 -7.23 0.72 5.22
N LEU A 136 -6.82 0.86 6.49
CA LEU A 136 -6.05 -0.19 7.18
C LEU A 136 -6.89 -1.44 7.42
N ARG A 137 -8.10 -1.29 7.94
CA ARG A 137 -8.97 -2.41 8.33
C ARG A 137 -9.50 -3.21 7.15
N GLU A 138 -10.00 -2.53 6.13
CA GLU A 138 -10.79 -3.14 5.05
C GLU A 138 -9.95 -3.45 3.81
N ARG A 139 -8.76 -2.85 3.67
CA ARG A 139 -7.86 -3.10 2.54
C ARG A 139 -6.49 -3.58 2.98
N GLY A 140 -5.82 -2.84 3.88
CA GLY A 140 -4.48 -3.15 4.34
C GLY A 140 -4.37 -4.54 4.99
N LEU A 141 -5.21 -4.82 6.00
CA LEU A 141 -5.26 -6.11 6.68
C LEU A 141 -5.83 -7.22 5.81
N VAL A 142 -6.74 -6.92 4.88
CA VAL A 142 -7.23 -7.92 3.91
C VAL A 142 -6.09 -8.37 2.99
N ALA A 143 -5.26 -7.43 2.53
CA ALA A 143 -4.06 -7.74 1.75
C ALA A 143 -2.95 -8.38 2.61
N ASN A 144 -2.94 -8.12 3.92
CA ASN A 144 -1.88 -8.54 4.85
C ASN A 144 -2.43 -9.03 6.20
N PRO A 145 -3.11 -10.20 6.25
CA PRO A 145 -3.87 -10.59 7.44
C PRO A 145 -3.03 -10.77 8.72
N ASN A 146 -1.77 -11.22 8.56
CA ASN A 146 -0.86 -11.54 9.66
C ASN A 146 0.26 -10.50 9.84
N ASP A 147 0.14 -9.33 9.23
CA ASP A 147 1.18 -8.31 9.33
C ASP A 147 1.11 -7.56 10.67
N MET A 148 2.12 -7.80 11.50
CA MET A 148 2.25 -7.20 12.83
C MET A 148 2.26 -5.67 12.81
N VAL A 149 2.83 -5.05 11.77
CA VAL A 149 2.91 -3.59 11.67
C VAL A 149 1.52 -3.02 11.47
N LEU A 150 0.72 -3.57 10.56
CA LEU A 150 -0.64 -3.08 10.32
C LEU A 150 -1.56 -3.25 11.53
N HIS A 151 -1.47 -4.39 12.22
CA HIS A 151 -2.23 -4.59 13.46
C HIS A 151 -1.83 -3.56 14.52
N LYS A 152 -0.52 -3.37 14.74
CA LYS A 152 -0.01 -2.38 15.70
C LYS A 152 -0.44 -0.96 15.34
N GLU A 153 -0.40 -0.58 14.07
CA GLU A 153 -0.77 0.78 13.63
C GLU A 153 -2.28 1.01 13.69
N LEU A 154 -3.09 0.01 13.34
CA LEU A 154 -4.54 0.11 13.51
C LEU A 154 -4.90 0.28 14.99
N SER A 155 -4.31 -0.51 15.89
CA SER A 155 -4.47 -0.34 17.34
C SER A 155 -4.00 1.03 17.82
N PHE A 156 -2.88 1.54 17.28
CA PHE A 156 -2.39 2.87 17.60
C PHE A 156 -3.38 3.96 17.17
N PHE A 157 -4.03 3.85 16.00
CA PHE A 157 -5.02 4.84 15.56
C PHE A 157 -6.23 4.87 16.50
N PHE A 158 -6.75 3.70 16.89
CA PHE A 158 -7.84 3.63 17.87
C PHE A 158 -7.43 4.23 19.22
N GLY A 159 -6.27 3.85 19.76
CA GLY A 159 -5.82 4.31 21.08
C GLY A 159 -5.44 5.78 21.11
N HIS A 160 -4.68 6.26 20.13
CA HIS A 160 -4.14 7.62 20.13
C HIS A 160 -5.07 8.63 19.46
N LYS A 161 -5.61 8.33 18.27
CA LYS A 161 -6.40 9.29 17.50
C LYS A 161 -7.86 9.35 17.97
N ILE A 162 -8.46 8.22 18.33
CA ILE A 162 -9.87 8.16 18.74
C ILE A 162 -10.03 8.25 20.26
N ASP A 163 -9.41 7.34 21.00
CA ASP A 163 -9.56 7.31 22.47
C ASP A 163 -8.68 8.36 23.19
N GLY A 164 -7.56 8.74 22.58
CA GLY A 164 -6.68 9.77 23.11
C GLY A 164 -7.35 11.14 23.26
N ASN A 165 -6.64 12.05 23.92
CA ASN A 165 -7.06 13.44 24.13
C ASN A 165 -6.08 14.45 23.50
N SER A 166 -5.15 13.98 22.66
CA SER A 166 -4.14 14.81 22.01
C SER A 166 -4.70 15.66 20.86
N ASP A 167 -5.83 15.24 20.29
CA ASP A 167 -6.52 15.94 19.22
C ASP A 167 -7.70 16.74 19.80
N ASP A 168 -7.86 17.99 19.41
CA ASP A 168 -8.94 18.86 19.91
C ASP A 168 -10.34 18.39 19.47
N ALA A 169 -10.44 17.62 18.38
CA ALA A 169 -11.68 17.02 17.89
C ALA A 169 -11.97 15.64 18.52
N HIS A 170 -11.17 15.17 19.48
CA HIS A 170 -11.27 13.79 19.98
C HIS A 170 -12.66 13.39 20.52
N MET A 171 -13.37 14.30 21.22
CA MET A 171 -14.72 14.02 21.71
C MET A 171 -15.72 13.77 20.58
N TYR A 172 -15.55 14.44 19.45
CA TYR A 172 -16.36 14.21 18.26
C TYR A 172 -16.08 12.82 17.69
N TYR A 173 -14.81 12.42 17.58
CA TYR A 173 -14.43 11.09 17.09
C TYR A 173 -15.00 9.96 17.95
N LYS A 174 -14.92 10.09 19.28
CA LYS A 174 -15.53 9.12 20.22
C LYS A 174 -17.04 9.02 20.02
N ARG A 175 -17.73 10.16 19.86
CA ARG A 175 -19.17 10.20 19.61
C ARG A 175 -19.52 9.51 18.30
N MET A 176 -18.81 9.80 17.21
CA MET A 176 -19.08 9.20 15.91
C MET A 176 -18.85 7.68 15.91
N LEU A 177 -17.78 7.21 16.56
CA LEU A 177 -17.53 5.78 16.71
C LEU A 177 -18.62 5.10 17.56
N ALA A 178 -19.04 5.73 18.66
CA ALA A 178 -20.10 5.21 19.51
C ALA A 178 -21.46 5.16 18.78
N ASP A 179 -21.76 6.17 17.95
CA ASP A 179 -22.98 6.21 17.13
C ASP A 179 -23.00 5.10 16.06
N GLU A 180 -21.87 4.85 15.40
CA GLU A 180 -21.71 3.73 14.46
C GLU A 180 -21.97 2.39 15.17
N TRP A 181 -21.38 2.19 16.35
CA TRP A 181 -21.56 0.96 17.13
C TRP A 181 -22.99 0.81 17.65
N ASN A 182 -23.60 1.88 18.15
CA ASN A 182 -24.99 1.87 18.61
C ASN A 182 -25.95 1.59 17.45
N THR A 183 -25.67 2.10 16.25
CA THR A 183 -26.46 1.80 15.05
C THR A 183 -26.35 0.31 14.66
N LEU A 184 -25.16 -0.28 14.78
CA LEU A 184 -24.91 -1.66 14.39
C LEU A 184 -25.36 -2.69 15.44
N LEU A 185 -25.16 -2.40 16.72
CA LEU A 185 -25.38 -3.32 17.84
C LEU A 185 -26.68 -3.03 18.61
N GLY A 186 -27.28 -1.85 18.43
CA GLY A 186 -28.39 -1.35 19.23
C GLY A 186 -27.95 -0.70 20.53
N THR A 187 -28.92 -0.24 21.32
CA THR A 187 -28.69 0.35 22.63
C THR A 187 -27.99 -0.67 23.54
N PRO A 188 -26.90 -0.30 24.22
CA PRO A 188 -26.28 -1.19 25.20
C PRO A 188 -27.29 -1.55 26.29
N PRO A 189 -27.27 -2.80 26.81
CA PRO A 189 -28.18 -3.22 27.86
C PRO A 189 -28.01 -2.36 29.12
N ASP A 190 -29.08 -2.18 29.91
CA ASP A 190 -29.05 -1.32 31.11
C ASP A 190 -28.12 -1.84 32.23
N SER A 191 -27.66 -3.09 32.14
CA SER A 191 -26.73 -3.71 33.08
C SER A 191 -25.39 -4.00 32.41
N TRP A 192 -24.33 -3.33 32.88
CA TRP A 192 -22.93 -3.60 32.52
C TRP A 192 -22.21 -4.23 33.71
#